data_AF-A0A1W6MTE9-F1
#
_entry.id   AF-A0A1W6MTE9-F1
#
_cell.length_a   1.000
_cell.length_b   1.000
_cell.length_c   1.000
_cell.angle_alpha   90.00
_cell.angle_beta   90.00
_cell.angle_gamma   90.00
#
_symmetry.space_group_name_H-M   'P 1'
#
loop_
_entity.id
_entity.type
_entity.pdbx_description
1 polymer ?
#
loop_
_entity_poly.entity_id
_entity_poly.type
_entity_poly.pdbx_seq_one_letter_code
_entity_poly.pdbx_strand_id
1 'polypeptide(L)'
;MNAVSGAVGWVGSIASDLHLPDEKSYAMQVCLEELMANVAMHGRSTAAQNGPDENADPLKVSVSVNVSSDRITLTVEDNGRPFDISSARPRGVEGGLDGIRPGGLGIGVIRSFADNLKYSRTATGNCVIAEFLR
;
A
#
# COMPACT_ATOMS: atom_id res chain seq x y z
N MET A 1 -9.76 -9.03 -5.83
CA MET A 1 -9.76 -7.92 -6.82
C MET A 1 -10.75 -6.81 -6.46
N ASN A 2 -11.97 -7.09 -5.97
CA ASN A 2 -12.96 -6.03 -5.67
C ASN A 2 -12.52 -5.05 -4.55
N ALA A 3 -11.88 -5.52 -3.48
CA ALA A 3 -11.48 -4.66 -2.35
C ALA A 3 -10.39 -3.63 -2.69
N VAL A 4 -9.40 -3.99 -3.52
CA VAL A 4 -8.31 -3.07 -3.92
C VAL A 4 -8.86 -1.94 -4.80
N SER A 5 -9.63 -2.29 -5.83
CA SER A 5 -10.26 -1.30 -6.70
C SER A 5 -11.21 -0.38 -5.94
N GLY A 6 -11.95 -0.91 -4.95
CA GLY A 6 -12.80 -0.10 -4.08
C GLY A 6 -12.02 0.88 -3.22
N ALA A 7 -10.91 0.45 -2.61
CA ALA A 7 -10.08 1.32 -1.77
C ALA A 7 -9.35 2.40 -2.59
N VAL A 8 -8.85 2.05 -3.79
CA VAL A 8 -8.25 3.01 -4.73
C VAL A 8 -9.28 4.05 -5.17
N GLY A 9 -10.49 3.62 -5.55
CA GLY A 9 -11.58 4.53 -5.90
C GLY A 9 -11.97 5.46 -4.74
N TRP A 10 -12.00 4.93 -3.51
CA TRP A 10 -12.27 5.71 -2.30
C TRP A 10 -11.18 6.77 -2.04
N VAL A 11 -9.89 6.45 -2.19
CA VAL A 11 -8.82 7.47 -2.11
C VAL A 11 -8.97 8.51 -3.21
N GLY A 12 -9.34 8.11 -4.43
CA GLY A 12 -9.68 9.03 -5.51
C GLY A 12 -10.80 10.01 -5.13
N SER A 13 -11.87 9.53 -4.48
CA SER A 13 -12.94 10.40 -3.99
C SER A 13 -12.49 11.37 -2.91
N ILE A 14 -11.64 10.93 -1.96
CA ILE A 14 -11.08 11.82 -0.93
C ILE A 14 -10.24 12.91 -1.57
N ALA A 15 -9.38 12.56 -2.53
CA ALA A 15 -8.54 13.51 -3.21
C ALA A 15 -9.37 14.56 -3.97
N SER A 16 -10.47 14.14 -4.60
CA SER A 16 -11.44 15.03 -5.24
C SER A 16 -12.12 15.95 -4.23
N ASP A 17 -12.66 15.42 -3.15
CA ASP A 17 -13.36 16.20 -2.11
C ASP A 17 -12.44 17.25 -1.47
N LEU A 18 -11.16 16.91 -1.31
CA LEU A 18 -10.12 17.79 -0.76
C LEU A 18 -9.43 18.68 -1.81
N HIS A 19 -9.86 18.63 -3.07
CA HIS A 19 -9.32 19.40 -4.19
C HIS A 19 -7.79 19.30 -4.31
N LEU A 20 -7.27 18.09 -4.12
CA LEU A 20 -5.83 17.82 -4.26
C LEU A 20 -5.43 17.83 -5.74
N PRO A 21 -4.19 18.23 -6.08
CA PRO A 21 -3.69 18.14 -7.45
C PRO A 21 -3.77 16.72 -8.00
N ASP A 22 -4.08 16.59 -9.29
CA ASP A 22 -4.21 15.28 -9.97
C ASP A 22 -2.99 14.38 -9.78
N GLU A 23 -1.79 14.98 -9.79
CA GLU A 23 -0.53 14.29 -9.54
C GLU A 23 -0.52 13.61 -8.16
N LYS A 24 -1.00 14.31 -7.11
CA LYS A 24 -1.05 13.78 -5.75
C LYS A 24 -2.13 12.70 -5.62
N SER A 25 -3.28 12.91 -6.27
CA SER A 25 -4.34 11.89 -6.35
C SER A 25 -3.84 10.60 -6.98
N TYR A 26 -3.15 10.71 -8.12
CA TYR A 26 -2.58 9.58 -8.84
C TYR A 26 -1.49 8.88 -8.01
N ALA A 27 -0.55 9.65 -7.44
CA ALA A 27 0.51 9.12 -6.58
C ALA A 27 -0.05 8.30 -5.41
N MET A 28 -1.07 8.81 -4.70
CA MET A 28 -1.72 8.10 -3.61
C MET A 28 -2.41 6.81 -4.06
N GLN A 29 -3.13 6.84 -5.19
CA GLN A 29 -3.82 5.68 -5.73
C GLN A 29 -2.85 4.56 -6.10
N VAL A 30 -1.75 4.90 -6.78
CA VAL A 30 -0.70 3.94 -7.16
C VAL A 30 -0.01 3.38 -5.91
N CYS A 31 0.35 4.24 -4.95
CA CYS A 31 0.95 3.78 -3.70
C CYS A 31 0.02 2.84 -2.93
N LEU A 32 -1.28 3.15 -2.85
CA LEU A 32 -2.26 2.30 -2.18
C LEU A 32 -2.39 0.94 -2.86
N GLU A 33 -2.47 0.91 -4.19
CA GLU A 33 -2.57 -0.33 -4.96
C GLU A 33 -1.39 -1.27 -4.66
N GLU A 34 -0.17 -0.74 -4.69
CA GLU A 34 1.04 -1.51 -4.41
C GLU A 34 1.11 -1.93 -2.92
N LEU A 35 0.74 -1.06 -1.97
CA LEU A 35 0.69 -1.41 -0.54
C LEU A 35 -0.29 -2.55 -0.28
N MET A 36 -1.51 -2.47 -0.83
CA MET A 36 -2.52 -3.51 -0.67
C MET A 36 -2.15 -4.81 -1.39
N ALA A 37 -1.48 -4.74 -2.55
CA ALA A 37 -0.95 -5.90 -3.23
C ALA A 37 0.10 -6.61 -2.36
N ASN A 38 0.99 -5.87 -1.70
CA ASN A 38 1.98 -6.43 -0.77
C ASN A 38 1.31 -7.13 0.42
N VAL A 39 0.29 -6.51 1.01
CA VAL A 39 -0.50 -7.13 2.09
C VAL A 39 -1.18 -8.40 1.61
N ALA A 40 -1.77 -8.43 0.41
CA ALA A 40 -2.40 -9.63 -0.13
C ALA A 40 -1.39 -10.76 -0.43
N MET A 41 -0.20 -10.42 -0.92
CA MET A 41 0.85 -11.38 -1.26
C MET A 41 1.59 -11.94 -0.03
N HIS A 42 1.83 -11.10 0.98
CA HIS A 42 2.71 -11.42 2.12
C HIS A 42 1.98 -11.55 3.46
N GLY A 43 0.77 -11.00 3.58
CA GLY A 43 0.01 -10.95 4.82
C GLY A 43 -0.55 -12.30 5.26
N ARG A 44 -0.79 -13.23 4.33
CA ARG A 44 -1.30 -14.58 4.64
C ARG A 44 -0.15 -15.57 4.85
N SER A 45 -0.29 -16.45 5.85
CA SER A 45 0.61 -17.58 6.05
C SER A 45 0.56 -18.53 4.86
N THR A 46 1.64 -18.63 4.09
CA THR A 46 1.89 -19.78 3.21
C THR A 46 2.53 -20.95 3.96
N ALA A 47 2.86 -20.77 5.25
CA ALA A 47 3.73 -21.67 6.02
C ALA A 47 2.98 -22.58 7.00
N ALA A 48 1.72 -22.93 6.71
CA ALA A 48 1.25 -24.20 7.18
C ALA A 48 1.72 -25.24 6.15
N GLN A 49 2.69 -26.06 6.54
CA GLN A 49 3.04 -27.30 5.82
C GLN A 49 1.83 -28.26 5.67
N ASN A 50 0.67 -27.87 6.22
CA ASN A 50 -0.60 -28.60 6.25
C ASN A 50 -1.76 -27.87 5.52
N GLY A 51 -1.50 -26.84 4.71
CA GLY A 51 -2.56 -26.10 3.99
C GLY A 51 -3.14 -24.91 4.77
N PRO A 52 -4.04 -24.10 4.18
CA PRO A 52 -4.56 -22.89 4.81
C PRO A 52 -5.21 -23.18 6.16
N ASP A 53 -4.81 -22.45 7.19
CA ASP A 53 -5.46 -22.50 8.50
C ASP A 53 -6.85 -21.88 8.40
N GLU A 54 -7.89 -22.72 8.36
CA GLU A 54 -9.29 -22.29 8.26
C GLU A 54 -9.76 -21.49 9.49
N ASN A 55 -8.99 -21.54 10.60
CA ASN A 55 -9.27 -20.77 11.81
C ASN A 55 -8.48 -19.46 11.90
N ALA A 56 -7.64 -19.13 10.90
CA ALA A 56 -6.94 -17.86 10.89
C ALA A 56 -7.91 -16.71 10.65
N ASP A 57 -7.76 -15.62 11.41
CA ASP A 57 -8.51 -14.39 11.18
C ASP A 57 -8.38 -13.94 9.72
N PRO A 58 -9.48 -13.47 9.09
CA PRO A 58 -9.41 -12.93 7.75
C PRO A 58 -8.45 -11.72 7.72
N LEU A 59 -7.73 -11.58 6.61
CA LEU A 59 -6.88 -10.42 6.38
C LEU A 59 -7.76 -9.16 6.32
N LYS A 60 -7.51 -8.23 7.25
CA LYS A 60 -8.18 -6.94 7.37
C LYS A 60 -7.17 -5.87 7.02
N VAL A 61 -7.62 -4.89 6.25
CA VAL A 61 -6.83 -3.72 5.88
C VAL A 61 -7.64 -2.47 6.23
N SER A 62 -7.03 -1.57 6.98
CA SER A 62 -7.55 -0.23 7.24
C SER A 62 -6.75 0.77 6.43
N VAL A 63 -7.45 1.72 5.80
CA VAL A 63 -6.82 2.79 5.03
C VAL A 63 -7.33 4.10 5.59
N SER A 64 -6.42 5.04 5.83
CA SER A 64 -6.77 6.41 6.21
C SER A 64 -5.94 7.43 5.45
N VAL A 65 -6.56 8.57 5.15
CA VAL A 65 -5.91 9.72 4.52
C VAL A 65 -6.04 10.90 5.48
N ASN A 66 -4.92 11.51 5.83
CA ASN A 66 -4.89 12.75 6.61
C ASN A 66 -4.19 13.82 5.77
N VAL A 67 -4.76 15.03 5.75
CA VAL A 67 -4.22 16.14 4.99
C VAL A 67 -3.96 17.31 5.93
N SER A 68 -2.69 17.72 6.05
CA SER A 68 -2.28 18.94 6.74
C SER A 68 -2.00 20.06 5.72
N SER A 69 -1.50 21.20 6.20
CA SER A 69 -1.10 22.32 5.35
C SER A 69 0.08 22.00 4.43
N ASP A 70 0.98 21.11 4.84
CA ASP A 70 2.28 20.85 4.19
C ASP A 70 2.44 19.43 3.64
N ARG A 71 1.59 18.48 4.07
CA ARG A 71 1.68 17.08 3.65
C ARG A 71 0.31 16.41 3.57
N ILE A 72 0.29 15.35 2.78
CA ILE A 72 -0.76 14.34 2.73
C ILE A 72 -0.16 13.05 3.26
N THR A 73 -0.90 12.36 4.12
CA THR A 73 -0.47 11.13 4.77
C THR A 73 -1.45 10.02 4.47
N LEU A 74 -1.01 9.02 3.71
CA LEU A 74 -1.73 7.78 3.46
C LEU A 74 -1.22 6.73 4.45
N THR A 75 -2.10 6.24 5.32
CA THR A 75 -1.78 5.16 6.27
C THR A 75 -2.51 3.89 5.87
N VAL A 76 -1.77 2.79 5.77
CA VAL A 76 -2.28 1.44 5.54
C VAL A 76 -1.91 0.58 6.74
N GLU A 77 -2.91 0.06 7.43
CA GLU A 77 -2.73 -0.91 8.52
C GLU A 77 -3.34 -2.25 8.15
N ASP A 78 -2.69 -3.34 8.55
CA ASP A 78 -3.20 -4.69 8.33
C ASP A 78 -2.93 -5.61 9.53
N ASN A 79 -3.62 -6.75 9.59
CA ASN A 79 -3.39 -7.81 10.58
C ASN A 79 -2.55 -8.98 10.01
N GLY A 80 -1.82 -8.75 8.93
CA GLY A 80 -0.99 -9.73 8.27
C GLY A 80 0.35 -9.98 8.98
N ARG A 81 1.13 -10.89 8.42
CA ARG A 81 2.47 -11.19 8.93
C ARG A 81 3.39 -9.97 8.87
N PRO A 82 4.38 -9.87 9.77
CA PRO A 82 5.38 -8.81 9.72
C PRO A 82 6.04 -8.76 8.35
N PHE A 83 5.92 -7.63 7.67
CA PHE A 83 6.60 -7.36 6.41
C PHE A 83 7.05 -5.91 6.38
N ASP A 84 8.32 -5.70 6.66
CA ASP A 84 8.92 -4.37 6.56
C ASP A 84 9.13 -4.00 5.10
N ILE A 85 8.11 -3.39 4.52
CA ILE A 85 8.11 -2.88 3.16
C ILE A 85 9.17 -1.78 2.96
N SER A 86 9.51 -1.02 4.02
CA SER A 86 10.47 0.08 3.95
C SER A 86 11.93 -0.40 3.82
N SER A 87 12.22 -1.65 4.16
CA SER A 87 13.55 -2.27 3.97
C SER A 87 13.61 -3.27 2.81
N ALA A 88 12.47 -3.58 2.18
CA ALA A 88 12.41 -4.46 1.02
C ALA A 88 13.22 -3.88 -0.17
N ARG A 89 14.01 -4.73 -0.83
CA ARG A 89 14.73 -4.34 -2.06
C ARG A 89 13.74 -4.21 -3.22
N PRO A 90 13.84 -3.16 -4.05
CA PRO A 90 13.09 -3.09 -5.31
C PRO A 90 13.33 -4.37 -6.12
N ARG A 91 12.27 -4.96 -6.67
CA ARG A 91 12.46 -5.96 -7.72
C ARG A 91 13.08 -5.22 -8.90
N GLY A 92 14.21 -5.71 -9.40
CA GLY A 92 14.81 -5.15 -10.61
C GLY A 92 13.76 -5.17 -11.71
N VAL A 93 13.54 -4.04 -12.36
CA VAL A 93 12.64 -3.94 -13.51
C VAL A 93 13.31 -4.71 -14.66
N GLU A 94 13.04 -6.01 -14.78
CA GLU A 94 13.45 -6.79 -15.94
C GLU A 94 12.49 -6.47 -17.09
N GLY A 95 12.86 -5.47 -17.90
CA GLY A 95 12.12 -5.03 -19.08
C GLY A 95 11.63 -3.59 -18.93
N GLY A 96 12.12 -2.70 -19.79
CA GLY A 96 11.93 -1.25 -19.71
C GLY A 96 10.49 -0.74 -19.57
N LEU A 97 10.38 0.59 -19.50
CA LEU A 97 9.18 1.37 -19.13
C LEU A 97 7.86 0.94 -19.83
N ASP A 98 7.93 0.36 -21.03
CA ASP A 98 6.76 -0.10 -21.80
C ASP A 98 6.08 -1.37 -21.25
N GLY A 99 6.67 -2.03 -20.24
CA GLY A 99 6.13 -3.24 -19.59
C GLY A 99 5.36 -3.01 -18.29
N ILE A 100 5.19 -1.75 -17.87
CA ILE A 100 4.58 -1.37 -16.59
C ILE A 100 3.08 -1.74 -16.60
N ARG A 101 2.73 -2.88 -15.98
CA ARG A 101 1.36 -3.18 -15.56
C ARG A 101 1.12 -2.57 -14.18
N PRO A 102 -0.05 -1.97 -13.91
CA PRO A 102 -0.48 -1.66 -12.55
C PRO A 102 -0.50 -2.96 -11.73
N GLY A 103 0.20 -2.98 -10.60
CA GLY A 103 0.43 -4.17 -9.79
C GLY A 103 1.63 -4.99 -10.26
N GLY A 104 2.77 -4.85 -9.57
CA GLY A 104 3.92 -5.76 -9.74
C GLY A 104 5.29 -5.08 -9.75
N LEU A 105 5.32 -3.75 -9.71
CA LEU A 105 6.57 -2.96 -9.68
C LEU A 105 7.13 -2.86 -8.25
N GLY A 106 6.27 -3.08 -7.26
CA GLY A 106 6.64 -3.22 -5.87
C GLY A 106 7.15 -1.92 -5.25
N ILE A 107 7.94 -2.08 -4.20
CA ILE A 107 8.46 -0.99 -3.36
C ILE A 107 9.14 0.16 -4.13
N GLY A 108 9.69 -0.11 -5.31
CA GLY A 108 10.33 0.92 -6.15
C GLY A 108 9.37 2.04 -6.57
N VAL A 109 8.12 1.69 -6.90
CA VAL A 109 7.09 2.66 -7.30
C VAL A 109 6.59 3.48 -6.12
N ILE A 110 6.38 2.84 -4.96
CA ILE A 110 5.98 3.55 -3.75
C ILE A 110 7.04 4.61 -3.41
N ARG A 111 8.32 4.25 -3.49
CA ARG A 111 9.44 5.17 -3.22
C ARG A 111 9.65 6.25 -4.30
N SER A 112 9.16 6.06 -5.52
CA SER A 112 9.25 7.11 -6.55
C SER A 112 8.19 8.18 -6.39
N PHE A 113 7.09 7.87 -5.69
CA PHE A 113 5.97 8.80 -5.49
C PHE A 113 5.91 9.40 -4.08
N ALA A 114 6.21 8.61 -3.04
CA ALA A 114 6.17 9.09 -1.66
C ALA A 114 7.48 9.80 -1.30
N ASP A 115 7.37 11.01 -0.73
CA ASP A 115 8.51 11.75 -0.20
C ASP A 115 9.11 11.06 1.03
N ASN A 116 8.28 10.35 1.79
CA ASN A 116 8.71 9.57 2.93
C ASN A 116 7.86 8.31 3.08
N LEU A 117 8.49 7.23 3.53
CA LEU A 117 7.83 5.95 3.78
C LEU A 117 8.29 5.39 5.12
N LYS A 118 7.36 5.22 6.06
CA LYS A 118 7.62 4.67 7.39
C LYS A 118 6.88 3.35 7.54
N TYR A 119 7.55 2.39 8.16
CA TYR A 119 6.95 1.14 8.60
C TYR A 119 7.05 1.02 10.12
N SER A 120 6.00 0.51 10.74
CA SER A 120 6.01 0.12 12.14
C SER A 120 5.21 -1.16 12.36
N ARG A 121 5.64 -1.95 13.35
CA ARG A 121 4.88 -3.10 13.83
C ARG A 121 3.85 -2.63 14.86
N THR A 122 2.59 -3.01 14.68
CA THR A 122 1.53 -2.81 15.69
C THR A 122 1.36 -4.07 16.55
N ALA A 123 0.46 -4.06 17.53
CA ALA A 123 0.17 -5.27 18.31
C ALA A 123 -0.43 -6.39 17.44
N THR A 124 -1.19 -6.03 16.41
CA THR A 124 -2.04 -6.96 15.63
C THR A 124 -1.56 -7.17 14.19
N GLY A 125 -0.72 -6.29 13.65
CA GLY A 125 -0.06 -6.50 12.36
C GLY A 125 0.86 -5.33 12.00
N ASN A 126 0.69 -4.76 10.82
CA ASN A 126 1.60 -3.78 10.27
C ASN A 126 0.93 -2.41 10.15
N CYS A 127 1.74 -1.36 10.18
CA CYS A 127 1.32 0.00 9.84
C CYS A 127 2.37 0.61 8.91
N VAL A 128 1.94 1.03 7.74
CA VAL A 128 2.75 1.73 6.74
C VAL A 128 2.18 3.12 6.53
N ILE A 129 3.06 4.11 6.59
CA ILE A 129 2.72 5.51 6.37
C ILE A 129 3.51 6.01 5.16
N ALA A 130 2.81 6.41 4.11
CA ALA A 130 3.36 7.12 2.97
C ALA A 130 3.00 8.60 3.07
N GLU A 131 4.02 9.47 3.05
CA GLU A 131 3.85 10.93 3.11
C GLU A 131 4.15 11.54 1.74
N PHE A 132 3.31 12.49 1.33
CA PHE A 132 3.44 13.26 0.10
C PHE A 132 3.42 14.75 0.47
N LEU A 133 4.43 15.51 0.10
CA LEU A 133 4.45 16.96 0.27
C LEU A 133 3.36 17.60 -0.60
N ARG A 134 2.69 18.63 -0.09
CA ARG A 134 1.63 19.35 -0.81
C ARG A 134 2.17 20.38 -1.79
#